data_AF-A0A538PMG8-F1
#
_entry.id   AF-A0A538PMG8-F1
#
_cell.length_a   1.000
_cell.length_b   1.000
_cell.length_c   1.000
_cell.angle_alpha   90.00
_cell.angle_beta   90.00
_cell.angle_gamma   90.00
#
_symmetry.space_group_name_H-M   'P 1'
#
loop_
_entity.id
_entity.type
_entity.pdbx_description
1 polymer ?
#
loop_
_entity_poly.entity_id
_entity_poly.type
_entity_poly.pdbx_seq_one_letter_code
_entity_poly.pdbx_strand_id
1 'polypeptide(L)'
;MKTHRGAVGELSFVALGVVASVAGLVGGCGGDSVMFSNDHPRIYLQRNKDRLAAALSSGQPAAKRFKGAVDRWVAGEDVYNFSPWNAALIGQLTGDPKYCAAAIKSVDQQVSDAETQVKGGNTPEVAGDSYLGVGNLIGNLALVYDWCAGALPGDRRAAWLTYADQAVYNVWNYQMAQWGGKPAMWSGWAIDDPSDNYYYSFMRATMLLGLAAHDETPRASGWLTEFQDKIHGELVPTFDKDLVGGGSREGTGYGVAMRDMFELYDFWAGSTGQRIADLTKHTRASMLSFIHQTVPTLDRIAPTGDQSRDSTASFFDYHRSYLQDLIALFPGDPVAPHAQALLANCSVPEMGSEFMFASDFLYANTNVAATALDGLGTAYYAPGIGELYARSGWDKHATWINLIAGPTTRWSSRTRACRRRPPRTA
;
A
#
# COMPACT_ATOMS: atom_id res chain seq x y z
N MET A 1 -80.85 -19.80 -46.57
CA MET A 1 -80.22 -20.88 -47.34
C MET A 1 -78.73 -20.86 -47.00
N LYS A 2 -78.22 -21.99 -46.48
CA LYS A 2 -76.83 -22.40 -46.11
C LYS A 2 -75.68 -21.65 -46.85
N THR A 3 -74.46 -21.38 -46.35
CA THR A 3 -73.62 -21.89 -45.22
C THR A 3 -72.26 -21.15 -45.15
N HIS A 4 -71.65 -21.04 -43.93
CA HIS A 4 -70.21 -21.12 -43.52
C HIS A 4 -69.11 -20.23 -44.17
N ARG A 5 -68.02 -19.72 -43.54
CA ARG A 5 -67.15 -19.91 -42.34
C ARG A 5 -66.45 -18.53 -42.10
N GLY A 6 -65.84 -18.11 -40.99
CA GLY A 6 -65.40 -18.70 -39.72
C GLY A 6 -64.93 -17.55 -38.77
N ALA A 7 -64.81 -17.86 -37.48
CA ALA A 7 -64.68 -16.91 -36.37
C ALA A 7 -63.27 -16.30 -36.20
N VAL A 8 -63.24 -15.03 -35.77
CA VAL A 8 -62.06 -14.26 -35.33
C VAL A 8 -61.97 -14.36 -33.81
N GLY A 9 -60.83 -14.78 -33.27
CA GLY A 9 -60.53 -14.82 -31.84
C GLY A 9 -59.73 -13.60 -31.41
N GLU A 10 -60.23 -12.89 -30.39
CA GLU A 10 -59.51 -11.84 -29.66
C GLU A 10 -58.47 -12.47 -28.71
N LEU A 11 -57.25 -11.94 -28.73
CA LEU A 11 -56.17 -12.26 -27.79
C LEU A 11 -55.77 -10.97 -27.06
N SER A 12 -56.11 -10.91 -25.78
CA SER A 12 -55.70 -9.85 -24.84
C SER A 12 -54.20 -9.96 -24.53
N PHE A 13 -53.45 -8.89 -24.79
CA PHE A 13 -52.06 -8.73 -24.35
C PHE A 13 -52.01 -8.18 -22.92
N VAL A 14 -51.32 -8.89 -22.04
CA VAL A 14 -50.94 -8.43 -20.68
C VAL A 14 -49.67 -7.60 -20.82
N ALA A 15 -49.74 -6.31 -20.48
CA ALA A 15 -48.58 -5.41 -20.41
C ALA A 15 -47.97 -5.46 -19.00
N LEU A 16 -46.71 -5.93 -18.88
CA LEU A 16 -45.90 -5.73 -17.67
C LEU A 16 -45.40 -4.26 -17.65
N GLY A 17 -45.76 -3.53 -16.60
CA GLY A 17 -45.27 -2.19 -16.34
C GLY A 17 -43.85 -2.21 -15.75
N VAL A 18 -42.92 -1.53 -16.42
CA VAL A 18 -41.64 -1.11 -15.85
C VAL A 18 -41.78 0.37 -15.51
N VAL A 19 -41.76 0.71 -14.22
CA VAL A 19 -41.75 2.09 -13.73
C VAL A 19 -40.29 2.56 -13.69
N ALA A 20 -39.90 3.36 -14.67
CA ALA A 20 -38.67 4.14 -14.62
C ALA A 20 -38.89 5.34 -13.68
N SER A 21 -38.13 5.38 -12.58
CA SER A 21 -38.12 6.53 -11.67
C SER A 21 -36.87 7.34 -11.94
N VAL A 22 -37.04 8.49 -12.60
CA VAL A 22 -36.01 9.52 -12.76
C VAL A 22 -36.14 10.48 -11.57
N ALA A 23 -35.15 10.47 -10.69
CA ALA A 23 -34.84 11.51 -9.70
C ALA A 23 -33.31 11.58 -9.68
N GLY A 24 -32.62 12.69 -9.90
CA GLY A 24 -32.89 14.09 -9.62
C GLY A 24 -31.51 14.66 -9.30
N LEU A 25 -30.85 15.26 -10.28
CA LEU A 25 -29.56 15.91 -10.13
C LEU A 25 -29.72 17.14 -9.24
N VAL A 26 -29.28 17.03 -7.98
CA VAL A 26 -28.99 18.16 -7.11
C VAL A 26 -27.57 17.98 -6.62
N GLY A 27 -26.69 18.90 -7.02
CA GLY A 27 -25.31 18.95 -6.55
C GLY A 27 -25.28 19.12 -5.04
N GLY A 28 -24.74 18.11 -4.36
CA GLY A 28 -24.36 18.18 -2.95
C GLY A 28 -22.88 17.84 -2.86
N CYS A 29 -22.13 18.64 -2.09
CA CYS A 29 -20.75 18.35 -1.72
C CYS A 29 -20.70 16.95 -1.09
N GLY A 30 -20.18 15.97 -1.83
CA GLY A 30 -20.08 14.58 -1.37
C GLY A 30 -19.05 14.48 -0.26
N GLY A 31 -19.53 14.29 0.97
CA GLY A 31 -18.73 13.63 1.99
C GLY A 31 -18.72 12.15 1.67
N ASP A 32 -17.59 11.62 1.21
CA ASP A 32 -17.40 10.19 0.96
C ASP A 32 -17.54 9.43 2.28
N SER A 33 -18.70 8.82 2.52
CA SER A 33 -18.96 8.03 3.72
C SER A 33 -18.14 6.74 3.68
N VAL A 34 -17.31 6.53 4.70
CA VAL A 34 -16.53 5.31 4.90
C VAL A 34 -17.48 4.15 5.24
N MET A 35 -17.38 3.03 4.52
CA MET A 35 -18.14 1.80 4.81
C MET A 35 -17.21 0.70 5.29
N PHE A 36 -17.52 0.06 6.42
CA PHE A 36 -16.73 -1.09 6.90
C PHE A 36 -17.55 -2.37 6.76
N SER A 37 -16.94 -3.41 6.18
CA SER A 37 -17.53 -4.76 6.17
C SER A 37 -17.43 -5.40 7.55
N ASN A 38 -18.50 -6.09 7.97
CA ASN A 38 -18.50 -6.95 9.15
C ASN A 38 -18.12 -8.40 8.81
N ASP A 39 -18.19 -8.78 7.53
CA ASP A 39 -17.85 -10.13 7.08
C ASP A 39 -16.45 -10.17 6.47
N HIS A 40 -15.70 -11.21 6.81
CA HIS A 40 -14.43 -11.54 6.17
C HIS A 40 -14.62 -12.21 4.80
N PRO A 41 -13.77 -11.93 3.80
CA PRO A 41 -12.67 -10.96 3.82
C PRO A 41 -13.16 -9.50 3.74
N ARG A 42 -12.55 -8.64 4.56
CA ARG A 42 -12.86 -7.21 4.72
C ARG A 42 -11.91 -6.30 3.95
N ILE A 43 -10.71 -6.80 3.63
CA ILE A 43 -9.63 -6.00 3.06
C ILE A 43 -9.49 -6.31 1.58
N TYR A 44 -9.62 -5.27 0.74
CA TYR A 44 -9.25 -5.21 -0.68
C TYR A 44 -10.02 -6.12 -1.66
N LEU A 45 -10.34 -7.34 -1.26
CA LEU A 45 -10.85 -8.39 -2.15
C LEU A 45 -12.29 -8.16 -2.58
N GLN A 46 -13.10 -7.45 -1.81
CA GLN A 46 -14.49 -7.17 -2.20
C GLN A 46 -14.57 -6.41 -3.53
N ARG A 47 -13.59 -5.53 -3.80
CA ARG A 47 -13.49 -4.83 -5.08
C ARG A 47 -12.68 -5.59 -6.13
N ASN A 48 -11.67 -6.38 -5.73
CA ASN A 48 -10.63 -6.87 -6.65
C ASN A 48 -10.62 -8.39 -6.90
N LYS A 49 -11.41 -9.19 -6.15
CA LYS A 49 -11.36 -10.65 -6.22
C LYS A 49 -11.61 -11.17 -7.64
N ASP A 50 -12.66 -10.70 -8.30
CA ASP A 50 -13.06 -11.19 -9.62
C ASP A 50 -12.01 -10.93 -10.69
N ARG A 51 -11.43 -9.70 -10.73
CA ARG A 51 -10.38 -9.38 -11.70
C ARG A 51 -9.11 -10.21 -11.48
N LEU A 52 -8.74 -10.47 -10.22
CA LEU A 52 -7.54 -11.23 -9.88
C LEU A 52 -7.73 -12.72 -10.15
N ALA A 53 -8.91 -13.26 -9.86
CA ALA A 53 -9.28 -14.63 -10.20
C ALA A 53 -9.34 -14.84 -11.73
N ALA A 54 -9.85 -13.87 -12.48
CA ALA A 54 -9.83 -13.89 -13.94
C ALA A 54 -8.39 -13.89 -14.48
N ALA A 55 -7.51 -13.04 -13.96
CA ALA A 55 -6.10 -12.98 -14.33
C ALA A 55 -5.34 -14.31 -14.10
N LEU A 56 -5.61 -14.98 -12.98
CA LEU A 56 -5.08 -16.31 -12.70
C LEU A 56 -5.62 -17.35 -13.69
N SER A 57 -6.93 -17.36 -13.90
CA SER A 57 -7.63 -18.35 -14.73
C SER A 57 -7.26 -18.21 -16.21
N SER A 58 -7.06 -16.98 -16.70
CA SER A 58 -6.58 -16.72 -18.06
C SER A 58 -5.08 -17.00 -18.23
N GLY A 59 -4.38 -17.29 -17.14
CA GLY A 59 -2.95 -17.58 -17.17
C GLY A 59 -2.11 -16.37 -17.58
N GLN A 60 -2.48 -15.17 -17.12
CA GLN A 60 -1.70 -13.95 -17.33
C GLN A 60 -0.26 -14.15 -16.81
N PRO A 61 0.78 -13.69 -17.52
CA PRO A 61 2.18 -13.95 -17.15
C PRO A 61 2.54 -13.58 -15.70
N ALA A 62 2.17 -12.38 -15.24
CA ALA A 62 2.40 -11.94 -13.87
C ALA A 62 1.71 -12.86 -12.84
N ALA A 63 0.45 -13.23 -13.10
CA ALA A 63 -0.32 -14.13 -12.24
C ALA A 63 0.31 -15.53 -12.17
N LYS A 64 0.82 -16.06 -13.30
CA LYS A 64 1.54 -17.34 -13.35
C LYS A 64 2.84 -17.31 -12.56
N ARG A 65 3.66 -16.26 -12.72
CA ARG A 65 4.91 -16.09 -11.96
C ARG A 65 4.64 -16.02 -10.46
N PHE A 66 3.70 -15.17 -10.07
CA PHE A 66 3.30 -15.00 -8.67
C PHE A 66 2.81 -16.32 -8.08
N LYS A 67 1.83 -16.98 -8.72
CA LYS A 67 1.31 -18.27 -8.24
C LYS A 67 2.41 -19.33 -8.16
N GLY A 68 3.32 -19.38 -9.13
CA GLY A 68 4.44 -20.32 -9.13
C GLY A 68 5.36 -20.15 -7.92
N ALA A 69 5.68 -18.90 -7.54
CA ALA A 69 6.46 -18.62 -6.32
C ALA A 69 5.70 -19.03 -5.04
N VAL A 70 4.38 -18.74 -4.99
CA VAL A 70 3.52 -19.18 -3.88
C VAL A 70 3.46 -20.70 -3.77
N ASP A 71 3.31 -21.42 -4.89
CA ASP A 71 3.25 -22.88 -4.91
C ASP A 71 4.54 -23.51 -4.36
N ARG A 72 5.71 -22.97 -4.73
CA ARG A 72 7.00 -23.44 -4.21
C ARG A 72 7.17 -23.18 -2.72
N TRP A 73 6.81 -21.98 -2.25
CA TRP A 73 6.86 -21.66 -0.82
C TRP A 73 5.91 -22.57 0.00
N VAL A 74 4.68 -22.79 -0.49
CA VAL A 74 3.73 -23.72 0.14
C VAL A 74 4.24 -25.17 0.14
N ALA A 75 5.05 -25.56 -0.86
CA ALA A 75 5.72 -26.85 -0.90
C ALA A 75 6.94 -26.95 0.04
N GLY A 76 7.31 -25.87 0.73
CA GLY A 76 8.37 -25.84 1.73
C GLY A 76 9.72 -25.32 1.23
N GLU A 77 9.78 -24.73 0.04
CA GLU A 77 11.00 -24.04 -0.42
C GLU A 77 11.25 -22.75 0.37
N ASP A 78 12.52 -22.47 0.65
CA ASP A 78 12.96 -21.23 1.26
C ASP A 78 13.00 -20.11 0.21
N VAL A 79 11.92 -19.36 0.12
CA VAL A 79 11.81 -18.18 -0.75
C VAL A 79 12.14 -16.95 0.08
N TYR A 80 13.27 -16.30 -0.26
CA TYR A 80 13.78 -15.12 0.44
C TYR A 80 12.71 -14.03 0.60
N ASN A 81 12.52 -13.54 1.82
CA ASN A 81 11.55 -12.49 2.19
C ASN A 81 10.10 -12.76 1.75
N PHE A 82 9.71 -14.03 1.55
CA PHE A 82 8.35 -14.34 1.18
C PHE A 82 7.35 -13.93 2.28
N SER A 83 6.27 -13.27 1.88
CA SER A 83 5.24 -12.79 2.82
C SER A 83 4.03 -13.74 2.83
N PRO A 84 3.56 -14.22 4.00
CA PRO A 84 2.52 -15.26 4.08
C PRO A 84 1.15 -14.83 3.53
N TRP A 85 0.87 -13.53 3.47
CA TRP A 85 -0.36 -13.02 2.83
C TRP A 85 -0.43 -13.36 1.33
N ASN A 86 0.71 -13.59 0.66
CA ASN A 86 0.75 -14.02 -0.74
C ASN A 86 0.04 -15.38 -0.91
N ALA A 87 0.25 -16.30 0.03
CA ALA A 87 -0.46 -17.58 0.05
C ALA A 87 -1.94 -17.37 0.39
N ALA A 88 -2.27 -16.56 1.39
CA ALA A 88 -3.67 -16.24 1.71
C ALA A 88 -4.43 -15.66 0.50
N LEU A 89 -3.80 -14.80 -0.31
CA LEU A 89 -4.36 -14.27 -1.55
C LEU A 89 -4.72 -15.39 -2.52
N ILE A 90 -3.77 -16.29 -2.83
CA ILE A 90 -4.02 -17.41 -3.73
C ILE A 90 -5.11 -18.35 -3.17
N GLY A 91 -5.13 -18.57 -1.86
CA GLY A 91 -6.20 -19.31 -1.19
C GLY A 91 -7.58 -18.72 -1.45
N GLN A 92 -7.73 -17.39 -1.32
CA GLN A 92 -8.98 -16.70 -1.60
C GLN A 92 -9.40 -16.74 -3.06
N LEU A 93 -8.44 -16.69 -3.99
CA LEU A 93 -8.70 -16.67 -5.42
C LEU A 93 -8.97 -18.06 -6.01
N THR A 94 -8.45 -19.12 -5.39
CA THR A 94 -8.57 -20.51 -5.89
C THR A 94 -9.54 -21.37 -5.08
N GLY A 95 -9.79 -21.03 -3.82
CA GLY A 95 -10.54 -21.86 -2.88
C GLY A 95 -9.78 -23.08 -2.37
N ASP A 96 -8.51 -23.27 -2.74
CA ASP A 96 -7.71 -24.40 -2.27
C ASP A 96 -7.23 -24.15 -0.82
N PRO A 97 -7.66 -24.97 0.15
CA PRO A 97 -7.42 -24.72 1.57
C PRO A 97 -5.94 -24.81 1.96
N LYS A 98 -5.08 -25.47 1.16
CA LYS A 98 -3.66 -25.63 1.50
C LYS A 98 -2.93 -24.29 1.61
N TYR A 99 -3.34 -23.29 0.84
CA TYR A 99 -2.70 -21.97 0.83
C TYR A 99 -2.98 -21.22 2.14
N CYS A 100 -4.25 -21.22 2.59
CA CYS A 100 -4.59 -20.65 3.88
C CYS A 100 -3.95 -21.42 5.03
N ALA A 101 -3.88 -22.76 4.96
CA ALA A 101 -3.20 -23.56 5.98
C ALA A 101 -1.71 -23.20 6.10
N ALA A 102 -1.00 -23.02 4.98
CA ALA A 102 0.40 -22.62 4.97
C ALA A 102 0.60 -21.19 5.49
N ALA A 103 -0.24 -20.23 5.04
CA ALA A 103 -0.21 -18.86 5.51
C ALA A 103 -0.43 -18.77 7.03
N ILE A 104 -1.46 -19.47 7.54
CA ILE A 104 -1.76 -19.55 8.96
C ILE A 104 -0.58 -20.13 9.72
N LYS A 105 -0.02 -21.26 9.28
CA LYS A 105 1.13 -21.88 9.96
C LYS A 105 2.31 -20.91 10.11
N SER A 106 2.62 -20.14 9.07
CA SER A 106 3.73 -19.18 9.10
C SER A 106 3.49 -18.04 10.07
N VAL A 107 2.31 -17.42 10.05
CA VAL A 107 1.99 -16.33 10.98
C VAL A 107 1.84 -16.87 12.41
N ASP A 108 1.31 -18.08 12.57
CA ASP A 108 1.15 -18.70 13.88
C ASP A 108 2.50 -18.98 14.56
N GLN A 109 3.50 -19.35 13.77
CA GLN A 109 4.88 -19.48 14.24
C GLN A 109 5.42 -18.13 14.73
N GLN A 110 5.26 -17.05 13.94
CA GLN A 110 5.65 -15.70 14.34
C GLN A 110 5.00 -15.29 15.68
N VAL A 111 3.69 -15.54 15.86
CA VAL A 111 2.98 -15.23 17.10
C VAL A 111 3.50 -16.08 18.27
N SER A 112 3.71 -17.39 18.06
CA SER A 112 4.22 -18.30 19.09
C SER A 112 5.65 -17.96 19.53
N ASP A 113 6.49 -17.52 18.59
CA ASP A 113 7.84 -17.05 18.89
C ASP A 113 7.80 -15.76 19.71
N ALA A 114 6.89 -14.84 19.37
CA ALA A 114 6.66 -13.63 20.17
C ALA A 114 6.15 -13.96 21.58
N GLU A 115 5.17 -14.87 21.73
CA GLU A 115 4.69 -15.36 23.03
C GLU A 115 5.83 -15.96 23.87
N THR A 116 6.72 -16.71 23.23
CA THR A 116 7.91 -17.29 23.88
C THR A 116 8.88 -16.22 24.37
N GLN A 117 9.19 -15.21 23.53
CA GLN A 117 10.05 -14.09 23.94
C GLN A 117 9.44 -13.31 25.11
N VAL A 118 8.14 -12.99 25.03
CA VAL A 118 7.42 -12.26 26.07
C VAL A 118 7.40 -13.03 27.38
N LYS A 119 7.15 -14.35 27.35
CA LYS A 119 7.19 -15.22 28.54
C LYS A 119 8.60 -15.35 29.13
N GLY A 120 9.63 -15.38 28.28
CA GLY A 120 11.03 -15.27 28.69
C GLY A 120 11.39 -13.90 29.23
N GLY A 121 10.50 -12.91 29.06
CA GLY A 121 10.67 -11.56 29.54
C GLY A 121 11.61 -10.72 28.67
N ASN A 122 11.68 -11.04 27.38
CA ASN A 122 12.35 -10.30 26.32
C ASN A 122 11.33 -9.57 25.45
N THR A 123 11.81 -8.69 24.58
CA THR A 123 11.00 -8.07 23.53
C THR A 123 10.94 -8.98 22.30
N PRO A 124 9.76 -9.16 21.67
CA PRO A 124 9.63 -9.92 20.42
C PRO A 124 10.29 -9.21 19.23
N GLU A 125 10.50 -9.95 18.14
CA GLU A 125 11.15 -9.46 16.90
C GLU A 125 10.49 -8.20 16.33
N VAL A 126 9.16 -8.05 16.44
CA VAL A 126 8.43 -6.88 15.95
C VAL A 126 8.87 -5.56 16.59
N ALA A 127 9.51 -5.59 17.76
CA ALA A 127 10.09 -4.41 18.41
C ALA A 127 11.47 -4.03 17.89
N GLY A 128 12.08 -4.88 17.04
CA GLY A 128 13.38 -4.66 16.43
C GLY A 128 13.41 -3.40 15.56
N ASP A 129 14.59 -2.80 15.47
CA ASP A 129 14.86 -1.58 14.70
C ASP A 129 13.78 -0.50 14.89
N SER A 130 13.47 -0.15 16.14
CA SER A 130 12.44 0.84 16.47
C SER A 130 11.08 0.57 15.81
N TYR A 131 10.69 -0.70 15.73
CA TYR A 131 9.46 -1.18 15.08
C TYR A 131 9.41 -0.96 13.55
N LEU A 132 10.52 -0.72 12.86
CA LEU A 132 10.54 -0.56 11.39
C LEU A 132 9.77 -1.68 10.67
N GLY A 133 9.92 -2.92 11.14
CA GLY A 133 9.29 -4.10 10.54
C GLY A 133 7.81 -4.29 10.85
N VAL A 134 7.17 -3.44 11.67
CA VAL A 134 5.81 -3.67 12.17
C VAL A 134 4.77 -3.73 11.05
N GLY A 135 4.89 -2.88 10.02
CA GLY A 135 4.00 -2.89 8.86
C GLY A 135 4.08 -4.20 8.08
N ASN A 136 5.27 -4.80 7.97
CA ASN A 136 5.43 -6.11 7.36
C ASN A 136 4.86 -7.20 8.29
N LEU A 137 5.34 -7.29 9.52
CA LEU A 137 4.97 -8.37 10.43
C LEU A 137 3.49 -8.36 10.82
N ILE A 138 2.93 -7.21 11.19
CA ILE A 138 1.54 -7.07 11.61
C ILE A 138 0.61 -6.86 10.42
N GLY A 139 1.04 -6.15 9.37
CA GLY A 139 0.23 -6.02 8.16
C GLY A 139 0.02 -7.38 7.45
N ASN A 140 1.07 -8.20 7.37
CA ASN A 140 0.94 -9.56 6.83
C ASN A 140 0.01 -10.42 7.70
N LEU A 141 0.17 -10.35 9.04
CA LEU A 141 -0.72 -11.03 9.99
C LEU A 141 -2.18 -10.60 9.78
N ALA A 142 -2.46 -9.30 9.66
CA ALA A 142 -3.81 -8.78 9.48
C ALA A 142 -4.46 -9.25 8.17
N LEU A 143 -3.70 -9.28 7.06
CA LEU A 143 -4.20 -9.81 5.79
C LEU A 143 -4.48 -11.32 5.85
N VAL A 144 -3.60 -12.11 6.49
CA VAL A 144 -3.83 -13.56 6.68
C VAL A 144 -5.01 -13.80 7.62
N TYR A 145 -5.12 -13.04 8.70
CA TYR A 145 -6.24 -13.09 9.64
C TYR A 145 -7.56 -12.84 8.90
N ASP A 146 -7.63 -11.77 8.12
CA ASP A 146 -8.82 -11.38 7.38
C ASP A 146 -9.19 -12.41 6.30
N TRP A 147 -8.24 -12.78 5.45
CA TRP A 147 -8.52 -13.62 4.30
C TRP A 147 -8.63 -15.11 4.63
N CYS A 148 -8.04 -15.58 5.72
CA CYS A 148 -8.11 -16.98 6.12
C CYS A 148 -8.90 -17.17 7.42
N ALA A 149 -9.70 -16.18 7.83
CA ALA A 149 -10.49 -16.20 9.06
C ALA A 149 -11.20 -17.56 9.26
N GLY A 150 -11.94 -18.02 8.25
CA GLY A 150 -12.72 -19.28 8.32
C GLY A 150 -11.91 -20.55 8.64
N ALA A 151 -10.58 -20.53 8.46
CA ALA A 151 -9.69 -21.65 8.78
C ALA A 151 -8.89 -21.45 10.09
N LEU A 152 -8.90 -20.27 10.69
CA LEU A 152 -8.11 -19.95 11.90
C LEU A 152 -8.87 -20.35 13.18
N PRO A 153 -8.31 -21.24 14.03
CA PRO A 153 -8.93 -21.62 15.30
C PRO A 153 -9.15 -20.44 16.25
N GLY A 154 -10.24 -20.48 17.02
CA GLY A 154 -10.68 -19.34 17.84
C GLY A 154 -9.70 -18.91 18.94
N ASP A 155 -8.99 -19.85 19.56
CA ASP A 155 -7.94 -19.58 20.54
C ASP A 155 -6.75 -18.86 19.90
N ARG A 156 -6.34 -19.28 18.70
CA ARG A 156 -5.26 -18.63 17.94
C ARG A 156 -5.68 -17.27 17.40
N ARG A 157 -6.95 -17.08 17.00
CA ARG A 157 -7.48 -15.73 16.67
C ARG A 157 -7.25 -14.75 17.81
N ALA A 158 -7.61 -15.12 19.04
CA ALA A 158 -7.42 -14.25 20.21
C ALA A 158 -5.95 -13.95 20.50
N ALA A 159 -5.07 -14.95 20.37
CA ALA A 159 -3.63 -14.78 20.55
C ALA A 159 -3.02 -13.82 19.52
N TRP A 160 -3.39 -13.98 18.25
CA TRP A 160 -2.93 -13.13 17.15
C TRP A 160 -3.34 -11.67 17.35
N LEU A 161 -4.62 -11.43 17.67
CA LEU A 161 -5.12 -10.08 17.90
C LEU A 161 -4.49 -9.44 19.14
N THR A 162 -4.31 -10.20 20.23
CA THR A 162 -3.63 -9.70 21.44
C THR A 162 -2.20 -9.26 21.13
N TYR A 163 -1.45 -10.08 20.38
CA TYR A 163 -0.08 -9.77 19.96
C TYR A 163 -0.04 -8.54 19.04
N ALA A 164 -0.89 -8.50 18.01
CA ALA A 164 -0.95 -7.42 17.04
C ALA A 164 -1.36 -6.08 17.68
N ASP A 165 -2.39 -6.09 18.53
CA ASP A 165 -2.84 -4.92 19.28
C ASP A 165 -1.73 -4.39 20.20
N GLN A 166 -0.97 -5.26 20.85
CA GLN A 166 0.15 -4.83 21.71
C GLN A 166 1.30 -4.23 20.89
N ALA A 167 1.60 -4.79 19.71
CA ALA A 167 2.62 -4.25 18.82
C ALA A 167 2.24 -2.84 18.33
N VAL A 168 1.04 -2.66 17.80
CA VAL A 168 0.55 -1.35 17.31
C VAL A 168 0.43 -0.35 18.47
N TYR A 169 -0.06 -0.78 19.62
CA TYR A 169 -0.09 0.07 20.82
C TYR A 169 1.31 0.57 21.20
N ASN A 170 2.32 -0.30 21.19
CA ASN A 170 3.69 0.07 21.57
C ASN A 170 4.35 1.05 20.59
N VAL A 171 3.94 1.04 19.31
CA VAL A 171 4.40 2.04 18.33
C VAL A 171 3.89 3.43 18.75
N TRP A 172 2.58 3.59 18.88
CA TRP A 172 1.97 4.90 19.13
C TRP A 172 2.13 5.38 20.58
N ASN A 173 2.26 4.45 21.53
CA ASN A 173 2.43 4.73 22.96
C ASN A 173 3.86 4.40 23.42
N TYR A 174 4.85 4.85 22.65
CA TYR A 174 6.26 4.52 22.82
C TYR A 174 6.84 4.72 24.23
N GLN A 175 6.33 5.70 25.00
CA GLN A 175 6.75 5.94 26.40
C GLN A 175 6.10 5.00 27.42
N MET A 176 5.04 4.29 27.02
CA MET A 176 4.34 3.28 27.80
C MET A 176 4.50 1.89 27.19
N ALA A 177 5.34 1.75 26.17
CA ALA A 177 5.52 0.51 25.45
C ALA A 177 6.00 -0.58 26.41
N GLN A 178 5.39 -1.75 26.29
CA GLN A 178 5.69 -2.89 27.17
C GLN A 178 5.36 -4.22 26.50
N TRP A 179 6.00 -5.27 27.01
CA TRP A 179 5.78 -6.65 26.61
C TRP A 179 5.66 -7.53 27.85
N GLY A 180 4.53 -8.20 28.04
CA GLY A 180 4.30 -9.05 29.22
C GLY A 180 4.40 -8.31 30.56
N GLY A 181 4.05 -7.02 30.59
CA GLY A 181 4.18 -6.16 31.77
C GLY A 181 5.60 -5.62 32.02
N LYS A 182 6.58 -5.96 31.17
CA LYS A 182 7.93 -5.40 31.25
C LYS A 182 8.06 -4.16 30.36
N PRO A 183 8.61 -3.05 30.87
CA PRO A 183 8.85 -1.85 30.06
C PRO A 183 9.76 -2.14 28.85
N ALA A 184 9.35 -1.63 27.70
CA ALA A 184 10.04 -1.72 26.42
C ALA A 184 9.96 -0.38 25.66
N MET A 185 10.16 0.71 26.41
CA MET A 185 10.13 2.07 25.88
C MET A 185 11.17 2.26 24.77
N TRP A 186 10.81 3.01 23.74
CA TRP A 186 11.71 3.39 22.65
C TRP A 186 11.65 4.91 22.41
N SER A 187 12.33 5.45 21.39
CA SER A 187 12.41 6.90 21.22
C SER A 187 11.19 7.55 20.58
N GLY A 188 10.36 6.78 19.87
CA GLY A 188 9.17 7.30 19.18
C GLY A 188 9.49 8.27 18.04
N TRP A 189 10.72 8.31 17.56
CA TRP A 189 11.25 9.44 16.78
C TRP A 189 10.60 9.68 15.41
N ALA A 190 9.88 8.68 14.89
CA ALA A 190 9.23 8.72 13.58
C ALA A 190 7.69 8.69 13.64
N ILE A 191 7.07 8.69 14.84
CA ILE A 191 5.61 8.53 14.98
C ILE A 191 4.82 9.79 14.56
N ASP A 192 5.48 10.94 14.48
CA ASP A 192 4.92 12.25 14.15
C ASP A 192 5.66 12.91 12.97
N ASP A 193 6.37 12.11 12.16
CA ASP A 193 7.08 12.58 10.96
C ASP A 193 6.58 11.87 9.70
N PRO A 194 5.51 12.36 9.06
CA PRO A 194 4.95 11.75 7.85
C PRO A 194 5.91 11.70 6.66
N SER A 195 7.03 12.41 6.68
CA SER A 195 8.02 12.34 5.61
C SER A 195 8.99 11.16 5.78
N ASP A 196 8.90 10.40 6.88
CA ASP A 196 9.83 9.35 7.27
C ASP A 196 9.40 7.95 6.80
N ASN A 197 10.34 7.14 6.30
CA ASN A 197 10.03 5.81 5.82
C ASN A 197 9.45 4.87 6.90
N TYR A 198 9.76 5.09 8.18
CA TYR A 198 9.20 4.29 9.28
C TYR A 198 7.71 4.57 9.46
N TYR A 199 7.28 5.83 9.26
CA TYR A 199 5.90 6.25 9.41
C TYR A 199 4.96 5.40 8.55
N TYR A 200 5.35 5.09 7.32
CA TYR A 200 4.53 4.30 6.39
C TYR A 200 4.34 2.85 6.85
N SER A 201 5.38 2.27 7.49
CA SER A 201 5.28 0.95 8.13
C SER A 201 4.31 0.97 9.31
N PHE A 202 4.34 2.02 10.13
CA PHE A 202 3.43 2.20 11.26
C PHE A 202 1.98 2.36 10.78
N MET A 203 1.76 3.16 9.74
CA MET A 203 0.46 3.35 9.11
C MET A 203 -0.09 2.05 8.52
N ARG A 204 0.76 1.23 7.88
CA ARG A 204 0.37 -0.07 7.32
C ARG A 204 -0.17 -1.01 8.41
N ALA A 205 0.57 -1.19 9.50
CA ALA A 205 0.13 -2.05 10.60
C ALA A 205 -1.19 -1.56 11.20
N THR A 206 -1.30 -0.24 11.41
CA THR A 206 -2.46 0.41 12.04
C THR A 206 -3.72 0.26 11.18
N MET A 207 -3.63 0.59 9.89
CA MET A 207 -4.75 0.51 8.95
C MET A 207 -5.23 -0.94 8.78
N LEU A 208 -4.30 -1.87 8.49
CA LEU A 208 -4.68 -3.24 8.16
C LEU A 208 -5.22 -3.99 9.39
N LEU A 209 -4.64 -3.79 10.57
CA LEU A 209 -5.16 -4.38 11.80
C LEU A 209 -6.54 -3.82 12.14
N GLY A 210 -6.73 -2.50 12.01
CA GLY A 210 -8.02 -1.87 12.20
C GLY A 210 -9.07 -2.44 11.26
N LEU A 211 -8.80 -2.51 9.95
CA LEU A 211 -9.75 -3.07 8.99
C LEU A 211 -10.07 -4.55 9.24
N ALA A 212 -9.07 -5.34 9.64
CA ALA A 212 -9.24 -6.77 9.89
C ALA A 212 -10.13 -7.05 11.11
N ALA A 213 -10.11 -6.22 12.15
CA ALA A 213 -10.67 -6.60 13.46
C ALA A 213 -11.55 -5.53 14.13
N HIS A 214 -11.97 -4.47 13.43
CA HIS A 214 -12.62 -3.28 14.02
C HIS A 214 -13.84 -3.55 14.92
N ASP A 215 -14.58 -4.62 14.69
CA ASP A 215 -15.74 -5.04 15.48
C ASP A 215 -15.46 -6.26 16.38
N GLU A 216 -14.22 -6.74 16.41
CA GLU A 216 -13.80 -7.91 17.18
C GLU A 216 -13.02 -7.55 18.44
N THR A 217 -12.30 -6.42 18.45
CA THR A 217 -11.69 -5.87 19.67
C THR A 217 -11.94 -4.37 19.81
N PRO A 218 -12.12 -3.86 21.04
CA PRO A 218 -12.24 -2.42 21.26
C PRO A 218 -11.03 -1.62 20.73
N ARG A 219 -9.82 -2.19 20.78
CA ARG A 219 -8.60 -1.52 20.29
C ARG A 219 -8.56 -1.41 18.78
N ALA A 220 -9.04 -2.43 18.06
CA ALA A 220 -9.05 -2.44 16.61
C ALA A 220 -9.89 -1.31 16.01
N SER A 221 -11.07 -1.01 16.59
CA SER A 221 -11.84 0.18 16.20
C SER A 221 -11.06 1.49 16.40
N GLY A 222 -10.30 1.57 17.49
CA GLY A 222 -9.42 2.69 17.81
C GLY A 222 -8.30 2.87 16.78
N TRP A 223 -7.77 1.79 16.19
CA TRP A 223 -6.74 1.89 15.15
C TRP A 223 -7.25 2.52 13.85
N LEU A 224 -8.51 2.31 13.49
CA LEU A 224 -9.11 3.03 12.36
C LEU A 224 -9.21 4.53 12.63
N THR A 225 -9.53 4.90 13.88
CA THR A 225 -9.55 6.31 14.31
C THR A 225 -8.14 6.89 14.28
N GLU A 226 -7.16 6.21 14.88
CA GLU A 226 -5.75 6.62 14.87
C GLU A 226 -5.22 6.80 13.43
N PHE A 227 -5.51 5.85 12.54
CA PHE A 227 -5.11 5.96 11.13
C PHE A 227 -5.71 7.20 10.46
N GLN A 228 -7.01 7.46 10.65
CA GLN A 228 -7.67 8.64 10.09
C GLN A 228 -7.12 9.94 10.69
N ASP A 229 -6.90 9.99 12.00
CA ASP A 229 -6.34 11.15 12.70
C ASP A 229 -4.91 11.43 12.20
N LYS A 230 -4.10 10.40 11.99
CA LYS A 230 -2.76 10.52 11.40
C LYS A 230 -2.80 11.02 9.96
N ILE A 231 -3.71 10.52 9.12
CA ILE A 231 -3.89 11.00 7.75
C ILE A 231 -4.27 12.49 7.74
N HIS A 232 -5.32 12.87 8.47
CA HIS A 232 -5.89 14.22 8.39
C HIS A 232 -5.14 15.26 9.23
N GLY A 233 -4.63 14.86 10.39
CA GLY A 233 -3.95 15.73 11.34
C GLY A 233 -2.46 15.92 11.06
N GLU A 234 -1.80 14.96 10.43
CA GLU A 234 -0.35 14.99 10.23
C GLU A 234 0.07 14.86 8.76
N LEU A 235 -0.33 13.77 8.09
CA LEU A 235 0.16 13.45 6.75
C LEU A 235 -0.28 14.50 5.72
N VAL A 236 -1.58 14.77 5.61
CA VAL A 236 -2.12 15.74 4.63
C VAL A 236 -1.51 17.13 4.82
N PRO A 237 -1.50 17.72 6.04
CA PRO A 237 -0.84 19.01 6.27
C PRO A 237 0.65 19.01 5.94
N THR A 238 1.37 17.92 6.24
CA THR A 238 2.80 17.80 5.95
C THR A 238 3.05 17.74 4.45
N PHE A 239 2.29 16.93 3.73
CA PHE A 239 2.49 16.71 2.29
C PHE A 239 2.14 17.96 1.49
N ASP A 240 1.05 18.63 1.83
CA ASP A 240 0.64 19.88 1.16
C ASP A 240 1.61 21.04 1.42
N LYS A 241 2.26 21.06 2.59
CA LYS A 241 3.25 22.09 2.95
C LYS A 241 4.64 21.79 2.39
N ASP A 242 5.11 20.57 2.57
CA ASP A 242 6.52 20.21 2.43
C ASP A 242 6.84 19.34 1.21
N LEU A 243 5.85 18.73 0.55
CA LEU A 243 6.08 17.79 -0.56
C LEU A 243 5.37 18.21 -1.87
N VAL A 244 5.15 19.52 -2.05
CA VAL A 244 4.60 20.06 -3.29
C VAL A 244 5.48 19.66 -4.49
N GLY A 245 4.86 19.09 -5.53
CA GLY A 245 5.60 18.56 -6.69
C GLY A 245 6.05 17.10 -6.55
N GLY A 246 5.62 16.39 -5.51
CA GLY A 246 5.86 14.95 -5.39
C GLY A 246 7.29 14.60 -4.93
N GLY A 247 7.59 13.31 -4.91
CA GLY A 247 8.87 12.78 -4.43
C GLY A 247 8.99 12.80 -2.90
N SER A 248 10.20 12.58 -2.39
CA SER A 248 10.45 12.44 -0.94
C SER A 248 11.55 13.36 -0.46
N ARG A 249 11.40 13.87 0.77
CA ARG A 249 12.46 14.59 1.49
C ARG A 249 13.61 13.70 1.95
N GLU A 250 13.44 12.38 1.88
CA GLU A 250 14.49 11.40 2.15
C GLU A 250 15.30 11.04 0.90
N GLY A 251 15.05 11.75 -0.21
CA GLY A 251 15.62 11.45 -1.50
C GLY A 251 15.05 10.16 -2.11
N THR A 252 15.70 9.65 -3.14
CA THR A 252 15.19 8.52 -3.92
C THR A 252 15.44 7.15 -3.27
N GLY A 253 16.41 7.05 -2.36
CA GLY A 253 16.75 5.81 -1.68
C GLY A 253 15.67 5.39 -0.68
N TYR A 254 15.56 6.09 0.45
CA TYR A 254 14.49 5.82 1.43
C TYR A 254 13.10 6.26 0.94
N GLY A 255 13.02 7.30 0.09
CA GLY A 255 11.75 7.81 -0.40
C GLY A 255 10.92 6.83 -1.23
N VAL A 256 11.54 5.77 -1.76
CA VAL A 256 10.81 4.68 -2.43
C VAL A 256 9.85 3.94 -1.49
N ALA A 257 9.98 4.12 -0.17
CA ALA A 257 9.02 3.62 0.82
C ALA A 257 7.63 4.27 0.71
N MET A 258 7.48 5.43 0.05
CA MET A 258 6.14 6.01 -0.19
C MET A 258 5.23 5.11 -1.03
N ARG A 259 5.79 4.14 -1.79
CA ARG A 259 4.99 3.11 -2.46
C ARG A 259 4.06 2.39 -1.47
N ASP A 260 4.51 2.18 -0.23
CA ASP A 260 3.74 1.49 0.78
C ASP A 260 2.49 2.32 1.14
N MET A 261 2.60 3.64 1.23
CA MET A 261 1.42 4.52 1.40
C MET A 261 0.50 4.51 0.19
N PHE A 262 1.02 4.47 -1.03
CA PHE A 262 0.19 4.43 -2.24
C PHE A 262 -0.60 3.12 -2.32
N GLU A 263 0.03 1.99 -1.96
CA GLU A 263 -0.67 0.72 -1.77
C GLU A 263 -1.77 0.85 -0.70
N LEU A 264 -1.48 1.49 0.45
CA LEU A 264 -2.50 1.70 1.48
C LEU A 264 -3.68 2.54 0.98
N TYR A 265 -3.46 3.52 0.12
CA TYR A 265 -4.56 4.28 -0.48
C TYR A 265 -5.45 3.41 -1.36
N ASP A 266 -4.86 2.51 -2.15
CA ASP A 266 -5.62 1.56 -2.96
C ASP A 266 -6.37 0.54 -2.09
N PHE A 267 -5.71 0.04 -1.06
CA PHE A 267 -6.28 -0.92 -0.11
C PHE A 267 -7.43 -0.30 0.69
N TRP A 268 -7.26 0.94 1.18
CA TRP A 268 -8.31 1.67 1.86
C TRP A 268 -9.53 1.85 0.95
N ALA A 269 -9.33 2.38 -0.27
CA ALA A 269 -10.42 2.56 -1.22
C ALA A 269 -11.10 1.23 -1.61
N GLY A 270 -10.34 0.14 -1.72
CA GLY A 270 -10.87 -1.19 -2.03
C GLY A 270 -11.63 -1.84 -0.89
N SER A 271 -11.37 -1.41 0.35
CA SER A 271 -11.99 -1.96 1.57
C SER A 271 -13.16 -1.11 2.05
N THR A 272 -13.10 0.22 1.84
CA THR A 272 -14.05 1.16 2.44
C THR A 272 -14.88 1.97 1.45
N GLY A 273 -14.48 1.98 0.17
CA GLY A 273 -15.05 2.84 -0.86
C GLY A 273 -14.58 4.30 -0.80
N GLN A 274 -13.91 4.74 0.26
CA GLN A 274 -13.41 6.12 0.38
C GLN A 274 -12.09 6.28 -0.37
N ARG A 275 -11.97 7.35 -1.18
CA ARG A 275 -10.76 7.62 -1.95
C ARG A 275 -9.85 8.64 -1.25
N ILE A 276 -8.85 8.15 -0.53
CA ILE A 276 -7.91 9.00 0.20
C ILE A 276 -6.66 9.42 -0.61
N ALA A 277 -6.44 8.83 -1.78
CA ALA A 277 -5.33 9.18 -2.68
C ALA A 277 -5.39 10.63 -3.21
N ASP A 278 -6.57 11.24 -3.19
CA ASP A 278 -6.81 12.59 -3.72
C ASP A 278 -6.77 13.67 -2.63
N LEU A 279 -6.54 13.30 -1.36
CA LEU A 279 -6.49 14.25 -0.24
C LEU A 279 -5.32 15.24 -0.36
N THR A 280 -4.28 14.89 -1.13
CA THR A 280 -3.14 15.77 -1.41
C THR A 280 -2.83 15.77 -2.90
N LYS A 281 -2.17 16.82 -3.39
CA LYS A 281 -1.65 16.83 -4.76
C LYS A 281 -0.36 16.01 -4.92
N HIS A 282 0.29 15.66 -3.81
CA HIS A 282 1.59 14.98 -3.77
C HIS A 282 1.55 13.63 -4.47
N THR A 283 0.52 12.81 -4.22
CA THR A 283 0.42 11.45 -4.76
C THR A 283 0.42 11.48 -6.28
N ARG A 284 -0.48 12.27 -6.89
CA ARG A 284 -0.51 12.46 -8.34
C ARG A 284 0.79 13.05 -8.89
N ALA A 285 1.33 14.10 -8.24
CA ALA A 285 2.54 14.77 -8.69
C ALA A 285 3.79 13.85 -8.66
N SER A 286 3.82 12.90 -7.74
CA SER A 286 4.92 11.94 -7.59
C SER A 286 5.12 11.05 -8.82
N MET A 287 4.07 10.82 -9.62
CA MET A 287 4.20 10.06 -10.87
C MET A 287 5.11 10.78 -11.87
N LEU A 288 4.85 12.07 -12.10
CA LEU A 288 5.67 12.88 -13.01
C LEU A 288 7.06 13.15 -12.42
N SER A 289 7.13 13.45 -11.12
CA SER A 289 8.39 13.64 -10.40
C SER A 289 9.32 12.43 -10.57
N PHE A 290 8.80 11.22 -10.40
CA PHE A 290 9.57 9.99 -10.53
C PHE A 290 10.06 9.72 -11.96
N ILE A 291 9.24 10.01 -12.99
CA ILE A 291 9.68 9.96 -14.40
C ILE A 291 10.90 10.88 -14.61
N HIS A 292 10.87 12.09 -14.03
CA HIS A 292 11.95 13.05 -14.15
C HIS A 292 13.20 12.71 -13.33
N GLN A 293 13.03 12.02 -12.20
CA GLN A 293 14.10 11.45 -11.37
C GLN A 293 14.84 10.30 -12.05
N THR A 294 14.19 9.58 -12.97
CA THR A 294 14.81 8.45 -13.69
C THR A 294 15.77 8.97 -14.76
N VAL A 295 17.03 8.51 -14.74
CA VAL A 295 18.05 8.99 -15.67
C VAL A 295 17.80 8.48 -17.10
N PRO A 296 18.39 9.08 -18.16
CA PRO A 296 18.06 8.78 -19.56
C PRO A 296 18.21 7.32 -19.98
N THR A 297 19.16 6.57 -19.40
CA THR A 297 19.36 5.14 -19.68
C THR A 297 18.23 4.25 -19.18
N LEU A 298 17.32 4.79 -18.35
CA LEU A 298 16.19 4.09 -17.72
C LEU A 298 16.61 2.89 -16.84
N ASP A 299 17.84 2.92 -16.32
CA ASP A 299 18.39 1.86 -15.46
C ASP A 299 18.81 2.36 -14.07
N ARG A 300 18.71 3.67 -13.82
CA ARG A 300 19.03 4.33 -12.55
C ARG A 300 18.08 5.48 -12.26
N ILE A 301 18.12 5.92 -11.02
CA ILE A 301 17.43 7.11 -10.53
C ILE A 301 18.45 8.14 -10.05
N ALA A 302 18.02 9.39 -9.90
CA ALA A 302 18.81 10.44 -9.26
C ALA A 302 19.28 9.96 -7.88
N PRO A 303 20.58 9.89 -7.56
CA PRO A 303 21.07 9.35 -6.29
C PRO A 303 20.98 10.41 -5.17
N THR A 304 19.76 10.81 -4.80
CA THR A 304 19.51 11.82 -3.76
C THR A 304 19.18 11.15 -2.43
N GLY A 305 19.62 11.73 -1.32
CA GLY A 305 19.52 11.10 0.01
C GLY A 305 20.36 9.84 0.16
N ASP A 306 20.13 9.09 1.25
CA ASP A 306 20.87 7.87 1.56
C ASP A 306 20.42 6.70 0.67
N GLN A 307 21.38 6.05 0.02
CA GLN A 307 21.16 4.93 -0.89
C GLN A 307 21.44 3.59 -0.20
N SER A 308 20.68 3.28 0.85
CA SER A 308 20.92 2.17 1.77
C SER A 308 20.89 0.78 1.13
N ARG A 309 20.06 0.59 0.09
CA ARG A 309 20.00 -0.67 -0.68
C ARG A 309 21.21 -0.86 -1.58
N ASP A 310 21.63 0.20 -2.25
CA ASP A 310 22.55 0.13 -3.38
C ASP A 310 23.12 1.51 -3.69
N SER A 311 24.42 1.69 -3.46
CA SER A 311 25.14 2.95 -3.66
C SER A 311 25.16 3.44 -5.11
N THR A 312 24.80 2.59 -6.07
CA THR A 312 24.74 2.95 -7.49
C THR A 312 23.39 3.53 -7.93
N ALA A 313 22.39 3.53 -7.03
CA ALA A 313 21.02 3.96 -7.31
C ALA A 313 20.40 3.24 -8.53
N SER A 314 20.66 1.94 -8.67
CA SER A 314 20.07 1.14 -9.75
C SER A 314 18.56 1.07 -9.59
N PHE A 315 17.86 1.14 -10.73
CA PHE A 315 16.42 0.88 -10.79
C PHE A 315 16.16 -0.55 -10.30
N PHE A 316 15.10 -0.72 -9.51
CA PHE A 316 14.80 -1.96 -8.79
C PHE A 316 13.28 -2.13 -8.65
N ASP A 317 12.83 -3.31 -8.25
CA ASP A 317 11.43 -3.69 -8.08
C ASP A 317 10.59 -2.68 -7.26
N TYR A 318 11.16 -2.08 -6.21
CA TYR A 318 10.46 -1.06 -5.41
C TYR A 318 10.06 0.18 -6.23
N HIS A 319 10.93 0.59 -7.15
CA HIS A 319 10.70 1.72 -8.05
C HIS A 319 9.64 1.40 -9.11
N ARG A 320 9.63 0.14 -9.57
CA ARG A 320 8.57 -0.36 -10.44
C ARG A 320 7.22 -0.33 -9.73
N SER A 321 7.15 -0.88 -8.51
CA SER A 321 5.93 -0.88 -7.70
C SER A 321 5.43 0.55 -7.49
N TYR A 322 6.33 1.47 -7.12
CA TYR A 322 6.01 2.89 -6.92
C TYR A 322 5.21 3.48 -8.10
N LEU A 323 5.63 3.24 -9.34
CA LEU A 323 4.89 3.70 -10.52
C LEU A 323 3.64 2.86 -10.79
N GLN A 324 3.66 1.55 -10.56
CA GLN A 324 2.49 0.70 -10.73
C GLN A 324 1.34 1.11 -9.82
N ASP A 325 1.63 1.38 -8.55
CA ASP A 325 0.70 1.87 -7.54
C ASP A 325 0.08 3.21 -7.99
N LEU A 326 0.91 4.16 -8.44
CA LEU A 326 0.45 5.44 -8.92
C LEU A 326 -0.40 5.35 -10.20
N ILE A 327 -0.02 4.52 -11.16
CA ILE A 327 -0.82 4.28 -12.38
C ILE A 327 -2.17 3.68 -12.02
N ALA A 328 -2.21 2.73 -11.08
CA ALA A 328 -3.45 2.10 -10.62
C ALA A 328 -4.37 3.10 -9.89
N LEU A 329 -3.79 4.02 -9.12
CA LEU A 329 -4.53 5.10 -8.46
C LEU A 329 -5.07 6.15 -9.45
N PHE A 330 -4.33 6.42 -10.53
CA PHE A 330 -4.65 7.48 -11.50
C PHE A 330 -4.61 6.99 -12.96
N PRO A 331 -5.40 5.98 -13.36
CA PRO A 331 -5.29 5.34 -14.67
C PRO A 331 -5.74 6.23 -15.83
N GLY A 332 -6.58 7.23 -15.56
CA GLY A 332 -7.03 8.23 -16.53
C GLY A 332 -6.14 9.47 -16.62
N ASP A 333 -5.05 9.52 -15.86
CA ASP A 333 -4.15 10.68 -15.89
C ASP A 333 -3.33 10.73 -17.18
N PRO A 334 -3.13 11.91 -17.80
CA PRO A 334 -2.27 12.04 -18.97
C PRO A 334 -0.83 11.56 -18.76
N VAL A 335 -0.33 11.55 -17.52
CA VAL A 335 1.02 11.06 -17.19
C VAL A 335 1.08 9.52 -17.14
N ALA A 336 -0.04 8.84 -16.87
CA ALA A 336 -0.06 7.39 -16.68
C ALA A 336 0.40 6.59 -17.92
N PRO A 337 -0.01 6.92 -19.16
CA PRO A 337 0.55 6.32 -20.38
C PRO A 337 2.07 6.45 -20.51
N HIS A 338 2.64 7.58 -20.09
CA HIS A 338 4.09 7.82 -20.12
C HIS A 338 4.81 7.03 -19.01
N ALA A 339 4.25 6.99 -17.80
CA ALA A 339 4.75 6.14 -16.72
C ALA A 339 4.75 4.67 -17.13
N GLN A 340 3.70 4.21 -17.81
CA GLN A 340 3.62 2.86 -18.35
C GLN A 340 4.70 2.61 -19.41
N ALA A 341 5.00 3.58 -20.28
CA ALA A 341 6.11 3.45 -21.22
C ALA A 341 7.48 3.40 -20.54
N LEU A 342 7.70 4.16 -19.47
CA LEU A 342 8.90 4.04 -18.66
C LEU A 342 9.03 2.62 -18.11
N LEU A 343 7.99 2.08 -17.48
CA LEU A 343 7.98 0.72 -16.94
C LEU A 343 8.19 -0.37 -18.00
N ALA A 344 7.76 -0.13 -19.24
CA ALA A 344 7.95 -1.07 -20.35
C ALA A 344 9.38 -1.04 -20.93
N ASN A 345 10.12 0.06 -20.73
CA ASN A 345 11.42 0.28 -21.37
C ASN A 345 12.61 0.40 -20.39
N CYS A 346 12.35 0.39 -19.08
CA CYS A 346 13.39 0.44 -18.06
C CYS A 346 14.13 -0.90 -17.92
N SER A 347 15.19 -0.91 -17.09
CA SER A 347 15.95 -2.12 -16.79
C SER A 347 15.18 -3.18 -15.98
N VAL A 348 13.98 -2.85 -15.49
CA VAL A 348 13.11 -3.72 -14.69
C VAL A 348 11.70 -3.79 -15.32
N PRO A 349 11.55 -4.40 -16.51
CA PRO A 349 10.27 -4.47 -17.23
C PRO A 349 9.23 -5.40 -16.57
N GLU A 350 9.67 -6.20 -15.61
CA GLU A 350 8.88 -7.00 -14.68
C GLU A 350 9.64 -7.13 -13.36
N MET A 351 8.94 -7.48 -12.27
CA MET A 351 9.59 -7.72 -10.98
C MET A 351 10.62 -8.85 -11.10
N GLY A 352 11.85 -8.59 -10.65
CA GLY A 352 12.96 -9.55 -10.69
C GLY A 352 13.06 -10.43 -9.44
N SER A 353 12.56 -9.94 -8.31
CA SER A 353 12.64 -10.60 -7.01
C SER A 353 11.30 -11.22 -6.63
N GLU A 354 11.31 -12.49 -6.21
CA GLU A 354 10.08 -13.25 -5.97
C GLU A 354 9.20 -12.67 -4.88
N PHE A 355 9.80 -12.06 -3.84
CA PHE A 355 9.07 -11.38 -2.78
C PHE A 355 8.30 -10.15 -3.27
N MET A 356 8.59 -9.64 -4.47
CA MET A 356 7.89 -8.51 -5.11
C MET A 356 6.89 -8.92 -6.19
N PHE A 357 6.81 -10.21 -6.58
CA PHE A 357 5.93 -10.67 -7.66
C PHE A 357 4.45 -10.33 -7.45
N ALA A 358 4.02 -10.16 -6.18
CA ALA A 358 2.67 -9.76 -5.86
C ALA A 358 2.30 -8.40 -6.48
N SER A 359 3.22 -7.43 -6.51
CA SER A 359 2.94 -6.09 -7.05
C SER A 359 2.62 -6.13 -8.56
N ASP A 360 3.39 -6.88 -9.36
CA ASP A 360 3.09 -7.11 -10.78
C ASP A 360 1.72 -7.80 -10.97
N PHE A 361 1.32 -8.69 -10.05
CA PHE A 361 0.03 -9.37 -10.11
C PHE A 361 -1.14 -8.46 -9.72
N LEU A 362 -0.99 -7.69 -8.65
CA LEU A 362 -2.02 -6.76 -8.16
C LEU A 362 -2.25 -5.60 -9.15
N TYR A 363 -1.17 -5.07 -9.72
CA TYR A 363 -1.15 -3.83 -10.50
C TYR A 363 -0.71 -4.04 -11.95
N ALA A 364 -1.05 -5.19 -12.54
CA ALA A 364 -0.93 -5.36 -13.97
C ALA A 364 -1.82 -4.32 -14.70
N ASN A 365 -1.21 -3.20 -15.11
CA ASN A 365 -1.89 -2.04 -15.70
C ASN A 365 -2.18 -2.22 -17.20
N THR A 366 -2.78 -3.36 -17.57
CA THR A 366 -3.04 -3.71 -18.98
C THR A 366 -4.03 -2.79 -19.69
N ASN A 367 -4.79 -2.00 -18.92
CA ASN A 367 -5.79 -1.07 -19.46
C ASN A 367 -5.22 0.33 -19.76
N VAL A 368 -3.95 0.59 -19.41
CA VAL A 368 -3.26 1.85 -19.70
C VAL A 368 -2.28 1.57 -20.85
N ALA A 369 -2.60 2.06 -22.04
CA ALA A 369 -1.74 1.90 -23.20
C ALA A 369 -0.49 2.78 -23.06
N ALA A 370 0.70 2.18 -23.18
CA ALA A 370 1.96 2.90 -23.11
C ALA A 370 2.07 3.95 -24.23
N THR A 371 2.47 5.17 -23.89
CA THR A 371 2.78 6.25 -24.83
C THR A 371 4.21 6.72 -24.60
N ALA A 372 4.96 6.94 -25.68
CA ALA A 372 6.36 7.33 -25.62
C ALA A 372 6.60 8.54 -24.71
N LEU A 373 7.77 8.64 -24.09
CA LEU A 373 8.09 9.70 -23.12
C LEU A 373 8.23 11.09 -23.78
N ASP A 374 8.23 11.17 -25.10
CA ASP A 374 8.22 12.42 -25.83
C ASP A 374 6.91 13.20 -25.58
N GLY A 375 6.96 14.52 -25.75
CA GLY A 375 5.84 15.40 -25.43
C GLY A 375 5.74 15.80 -23.94
N LEU A 376 6.43 15.09 -23.03
CA LEU A 376 6.66 15.59 -21.68
C LEU A 376 7.67 16.76 -21.73
N GLY A 377 7.44 17.77 -20.90
CA GLY A 377 8.39 18.87 -20.73
C GLY A 377 9.77 18.35 -20.33
N THR A 378 10.84 19.03 -20.73
CA THR A 378 12.21 18.55 -20.46
C THR A 378 12.79 19.02 -19.12
N ALA A 379 12.02 19.80 -18.35
CA ALA A 379 12.38 20.23 -17.02
C ALA A 379 11.21 20.05 -16.05
N TYR A 380 11.51 19.66 -14.82
CA TYR A 380 10.55 19.51 -13.74
C TYR A 380 11.15 20.02 -12.45
N TYR A 381 10.43 20.91 -11.77
CA TYR A 381 10.80 21.41 -10.45
C TYR A 381 9.81 20.87 -9.42
N ALA A 382 10.33 20.15 -8.43
CA ALA A 382 9.60 19.67 -7.27
C ALA A 382 9.90 20.60 -6.08
N PRO A 383 9.14 21.71 -5.89
CA PRO A 383 9.49 22.74 -4.93
C PRO A 383 9.52 22.28 -3.47
N GLY A 384 8.68 21.31 -3.09
CA GLY A 384 8.62 20.80 -1.72
C GLY A 384 9.93 20.14 -1.30
N ILE A 385 10.54 19.37 -2.19
CA ILE A 385 11.81 18.70 -1.94
C ILE A 385 13.03 19.52 -2.39
N GLY A 386 12.81 20.68 -3.04
CA GLY A 386 13.87 21.57 -3.50
C GLY A 386 14.73 20.97 -4.64
N GLU A 387 14.15 20.10 -5.47
CA GLU A 387 14.85 19.42 -6.55
C GLU A 387 14.37 19.87 -7.94
N LEU A 388 15.32 20.22 -8.80
CA LEU A 388 15.11 20.50 -10.22
C LEU A 388 15.75 19.38 -11.04
N TYR A 389 14.99 18.81 -11.96
CA TYR A 389 15.47 17.87 -12.96
C TYR A 389 15.35 18.50 -14.34
N ALA A 390 16.40 18.45 -15.14
CA ALA A 390 16.40 18.93 -16.51
C ALA A 390 17.08 17.93 -17.43
N ARG A 391 16.61 17.82 -18.67
CA ARG A 391 17.22 16.99 -19.71
C ARG A 391 17.17 17.67 -21.07
N SER A 392 18.04 17.26 -21.97
CA SER A 392 18.07 17.77 -23.36
C SER A 392 17.02 17.11 -24.27
N GLY A 393 16.55 15.93 -23.89
CA GLY A 393 15.55 15.13 -24.60
C GLY A 393 15.15 13.90 -23.77
N TRP A 394 14.31 13.04 -24.35
CA TRP A 394 13.83 11.80 -23.70
C TRP A 394 14.50 10.52 -24.22
N ASP A 395 15.43 10.64 -25.16
CA ASP A 395 16.22 9.52 -25.65
C ASP A 395 17.35 9.14 -24.66
N LYS A 396 17.93 7.95 -24.86
CA LYS A 396 18.94 7.36 -23.96
C LYS A 396 20.29 8.10 -23.97
N HIS A 397 20.52 9.00 -24.92
CA HIS A 397 21.74 9.80 -25.05
C HIS A 397 21.57 11.24 -24.54
N ALA A 398 20.38 11.59 -24.06
CA ALA A 398 20.14 12.92 -23.51
C ALA A 398 21.10 13.23 -22.36
N THR A 399 21.63 14.46 -22.36
CA THR A 399 22.22 15.03 -21.13
C THR A 399 21.11 15.26 -20.12
N TRP A 400 21.35 14.85 -18.87
CA TRP A 400 20.45 15.02 -17.74
C TRP A 400 21.19 15.70 -16.58
N ILE A 401 20.49 16.59 -15.88
CA ILE A 401 21.00 17.35 -14.74
C ILE A 401 19.97 17.25 -13.62
N ASN A 402 20.44 17.01 -12.40
CA ASN A 402 19.70 17.26 -11.17
C ASN A 402 20.41 18.35 -10.38
N LEU A 403 19.62 19.27 -9.84
CA LEU A 403 20.08 20.31 -8.92
C LEU A 403 19.20 20.27 -7.68
N ILE A 404 19.83 20.14 -6.52
CA ILE A 404 19.17 20.20 -5.22
C ILE A 404 19.56 21.54 -4.58
N ALA A 405 18.55 22.39 -4.37
CA ALA A 405 18.71 23.67 -3.72
C ALA A 405 17.45 23.98 -2.91
N GLY A 406 17.55 23.79 -1.61
CA GLY A 406 16.44 23.96 -0.68
C GLY A 406 16.90 23.93 0.77
N PRO A 407 16.03 24.27 1.73
CA PRO A 407 16.38 24.22 3.15
C PRO A 407 16.79 22.80 3.54
N THR A 408 17.89 22.65 4.29
CA THR A 408 18.21 21.39 4.97
C THR A 408 17.16 21.17 6.04
N THR A 409 16.39 20.11 5.86
CA THR A 409 15.10 20.01 6.52
C THR A 409 15.00 18.71 7.33
N ARG A 410 16.02 17.82 7.23
CA ARG A 410 16.25 16.65 8.09
C ARG A 410 17.70 16.64 8.60
N TRP A 411 17.86 16.60 9.91
CA TRP A 411 19.11 16.27 10.61
C TRP A 411 18.83 14.96 11.35
N SER A 412 19.68 13.94 11.19
CA SER A 412 19.52 12.67 11.92
C SER A 412 19.33 12.98 13.40
N SER A 413 18.21 12.52 13.97
CA SER A 413 17.66 12.97 15.24
C SER A 413 18.43 12.46 16.47
N ARG A 414 19.77 12.45 16.46
CA ARG A 414 20.57 12.19 17.68
C ARG A 414 20.68 13.37 18.63
N THR A 415 20.21 14.58 18.29
CA THR A 415 20.49 15.80 19.08
C THR A 415 19.29 16.61 19.54
N ARG A 416 18.04 16.15 19.35
CA ARG A 416 16.87 16.86 19.91
C ARG A 416 16.67 16.66 21.43
N ALA A 417 17.55 15.90 22.10
CA ALA A 417 17.55 15.73 23.56
C ALA A 417 18.34 16.82 24.34
N CYS A 418 19.06 17.74 23.68
CA CYS A 418 19.94 18.69 24.37
C CYS A 418 19.43 20.14 24.50
N ARG A 419 18.17 20.45 24.21
CA ARG A 419 17.62 21.80 24.41
C ARG A 419 16.42 21.82 25.32
N ARG A 420 16.68 21.72 26.64
CA ARG A 420 15.88 22.33 27.73
C ARG A 420 16.64 22.17 29.05
N ARG A 421 17.65 23.02 29.28
CA ARG A 421 18.05 23.41 30.64
C ARG A 421 17.64 24.87 30.82
N PRO A 422 16.75 25.22 31.76
CA PRO A 422 16.50 26.61 32.09
C PRO A 422 17.78 27.22 32.72
N PRO A 423 18.02 28.52 32.54
CA PRO A 423 19.17 29.18 33.12
C PRO A 423 19.08 29.10 34.65
N ARG A 424 20.16 28.63 35.29
CA ARG A 424 20.34 28.81 36.73
C ARG A 424 20.51 30.31 36.97
N THR A 425 19.58 30.88 37.74
CA THR A 425 19.74 32.19 38.35
C THR A 425 20.96 32.17 39.27
N ALA A 426 21.71 33.28 39.24
CA ALA A 426 22.89 33.54 40.07
C ALA A 426 22.55 33.61 41.57
#